data_AF-A0A9E4CXX1-F1
#
_entry.id   AF-A0A9E4CXX1-F1
#
_cell.length_a   1.000
_cell.length_b   1.000
_cell.length_c   1.000
_cell.angle_alpha   90.00
_cell.angle_beta   90.00
_cell.angle_gamma   90.00
#
_symmetry.space_group_name_H-M   'P 1'
#
loop_
_entity.id
_entity.type
_entity.pdbx_description
1 polymer ?
#
loop_
_entity_poly.entity_id
_entity_poly.type
_entity_poly.pdbx_seq_one_letter_code
_entity_poly.pdbx_strand_id
1 'polypeptide(L)'
;MTRPAPTPVQGSVESGNPEPEVRRRRPWHLIVGLLAVLTVAGATTACTPEGVAKMAIATHWGTNAACAERVVDRESNFQFEAVNPSSGTTGLFQLHPVHAPWIKRTFGYEFSEMKDPFKNSEVAKALSAEAYRMYRDGWQPWRLGGKRIPGGGCPA
;
A
#
# COMPACT_ATOMS: atom_id res chain seq x y z
N MET A 1 -32.46 54.17 -84.71
CA MET A 1 -33.72 54.00 -83.94
C MET A 1 -33.43 54.30 -82.48
N THR A 2 -33.92 55.47 -82.04
CA THR A 2 -34.39 55.89 -80.71
C THR A 2 -33.95 55.17 -79.42
N ARG A 3 -33.43 55.97 -78.47
CA ARG A 3 -33.36 55.69 -77.02
C ARG A 3 -34.60 56.32 -76.33
N PRO A 4 -35.11 55.75 -75.22
CA PRO A 4 -34.91 56.40 -73.91
C PRO A 4 -34.80 55.45 -72.68
N ALA A 5 -34.40 56.02 -71.53
CA ALA A 5 -34.40 55.47 -70.16
C ALA A 5 -35.83 55.55 -69.53
N PRO A 6 -36.18 55.06 -68.30
CA PRO A 6 -35.48 55.27 -67.00
C PRO A 6 -35.61 54.14 -65.92
N THR A 7 -34.88 54.29 -64.80
CA THR A 7 -35.08 53.63 -63.48
C THR A 7 -36.39 54.09 -62.81
N PRO A 8 -37.02 53.34 -61.85
CA PRO A 8 -36.83 53.68 -60.42
C PRO A 8 -37.16 52.58 -59.34
N VAL A 9 -36.52 52.76 -58.17
CA VAL A 9 -37.10 52.81 -56.79
C VAL A 9 -37.70 51.56 -56.10
N GLN A 10 -37.07 51.26 -54.96
CA GLN A 10 -37.57 50.92 -53.61
C GLN A 10 -38.99 50.34 -53.40
N GLY A 11 -39.06 49.36 -52.49
CA GLY A 11 -40.26 49.08 -51.72
C GLY A 11 -40.04 48.00 -50.66
N SER A 12 -39.96 48.43 -49.39
CA SER A 12 -40.23 47.67 -48.15
C SER A 12 -41.62 46.98 -48.25
N VAL A 13 -42.08 46.02 -47.44
CA VAL A 13 -42.05 45.84 -45.98
C VAL A 13 -42.56 44.41 -45.66
N GLU A 14 -42.15 43.92 -44.50
CA GLU A 14 -42.95 43.16 -43.52
C GLU A 14 -43.33 41.67 -43.65
N SER A 15 -42.96 41.00 -42.56
CA SER A 15 -43.81 40.20 -41.67
C SER A 15 -43.92 38.71 -41.94
N GLY A 16 -43.54 37.96 -40.91
CA GLY A 16 -43.91 36.56 -40.75
C GLY A 16 -42.78 35.69 -40.25
N ASN A 17 -42.39 35.83 -38.98
CA ASN A 17 -41.80 34.69 -38.28
C ASN A 17 -42.91 33.65 -38.06
N PRO A 18 -42.61 32.37 -38.30
CA PRO A 18 -42.73 31.46 -37.16
C PRO A 18 -41.46 30.62 -36.99
N GLU A 19 -40.87 30.73 -35.80
CA GLU A 19 -40.17 29.59 -35.16
C GLU A 19 -41.24 28.69 -34.50
N PRO A 20 -40.96 27.43 -34.11
CA PRO A 20 -39.67 26.75 -34.17
C PRO A 20 -39.72 25.28 -34.64
N GLU A 21 -38.63 24.79 -35.22
CA GLU A 21 -38.36 23.35 -35.18
C GLU A 21 -36.93 23.07 -34.74
N VAL A 22 -36.81 22.83 -33.43
CA VAL A 22 -35.57 22.54 -32.72
C VAL A 22 -35.05 21.17 -33.17
N ARG A 23 -34.15 21.18 -34.16
CA ARG A 23 -33.42 19.99 -34.61
C ARG A 23 -32.36 19.59 -33.57
N ARG A 24 -32.75 18.70 -32.66
CA ARG A 24 -31.94 18.14 -31.56
C ARG A 24 -30.74 17.33 -32.12
N ARG A 25 -29.57 17.97 -32.24
CA ARG A 25 -28.29 17.30 -32.57
C ARG A 25 -27.77 16.57 -31.33
N ARG A 26 -27.70 15.23 -31.40
CA ARG A 26 -27.15 14.36 -30.34
C ARG A 26 -25.63 14.55 -30.21
N PRO A 27 -25.07 14.81 -29.01
CA PRO A 27 -23.63 14.97 -28.83
C PRO A 27 -22.98 13.61 -28.58
N TRP A 28 -22.56 12.93 -29.63
CA TRP A 28 -21.88 11.62 -29.54
C TRP A 28 -20.37 11.72 -29.22
N HIS A 29 -19.81 12.93 -29.13
CA HIS A 29 -18.37 13.14 -28.94
C HIS A 29 -17.92 13.33 -27.49
N LEU A 30 -18.83 13.30 -26.52
CA LEU A 30 -18.47 13.43 -25.09
C LEU A 30 -18.15 12.10 -24.40
N ILE A 31 -18.39 10.95 -25.03
CA ILE A 31 -18.16 9.64 -24.40
C ILE A 31 -16.75 9.10 -24.65
N VAL A 32 -16.08 9.48 -25.74
CA VAL A 32 -14.74 8.96 -26.07
C VAL A 32 -13.62 9.67 -25.30
N GLY A 33 -13.79 10.95 -24.95
CA GLY A 33 -12.78 11.72 -24.20
C GLY A 33 -12.62 11.31 -22.73
N LEU A 34 -13.63 10.67 -22.13
CA LEU A 34 -13.61 10.31 -20.71
C LEU A 34 -12.98 8.93 -20.43
N LEU A 35 -12.73 8.12 -21.48
CA LEU A 35 -12.09 6.79 -21.36
C LEU A 35 -10.56 6.83 -21.51
N ALA A 36 -10.00 7.94 -22.02
CA ALA A 36 -8.54 8.08 -22.19
C ALA A 36 -7.80 8.52 -20.91
N VAL A 37 -8.50 9.00 -19.88
CA VAL A 37 -7.87 9.36 -18.58
C VAL A 37 -7.81 8.17 -17.62
N LEU A 38 -8.49 7.07 -17.92
CA LEU A 38 -8.53 5.85 -17.09
C LEU A 38 -7.48 4.79 -17.46
N THR A 39 -6.56 5.09 -18.38
CA THR A 39 -5.60 4.10 -18.93
C THR A 39 -4.12 4.38 -18.64
N VAL A 40 -3.81 5.29 -17.70
CA VAL A 40 -2.46 5.43 -17.11
C VAL A 40 -2.52 5.38 -15.58
N ALA A 41 -3.14 4.33 -15.05
CA ALA A 41 -3.07 3.98 -13.62
C ALA A 41 -2.63 2.51 -13.43
N GLY A 42 -1.91 1.96 -14.40
CA GLY A 42 -1.29 0.64 -14.29
C GLY A 42 0.14 0.76 -13.77
N ALA A 43 0.42 0.09 -12.66
CA ALA A 43 1.75 -0.19 -12.09
C ALA A 43 2.38 0.81 -11.09
N THR A 44 1.58 1.47 -10.25
CA THR A 44 2.07 1.77 -8.89
C THR A 44 1.48 0.71 -7.96
N THR A 45 2.27 -0.33 -7.65
CA THR A 45 2.00 -1.11 -6.44
C THR A 45 2.11 -0.11 -5.30
N ALA A 46 1.00 0.45 -4.83
CA ALA A 46 1.01 1.18 -3.58
C ALA A 46 1.65 0.26 -2.54
N CYS A 47 2.80 0.65 -1.98
CA CYS A 47 3.48 -0.10 -0.94
C CYS A 47 2.54 -0.16 0.27
N THR A 48 1.68 -1.17 0.31
CA THR A 48 0.83 -1.40 1.47
C THR A 48 1.74 -1.76 2.65
N PRO A 49 1.39 -1.36 3.89
CA PRO A 49 2.17 -1.76 5.06
C PRO A 49 2.40 -3.27 5.12
N GLU A 50 1.37 -4.05 4.78
CA GLU A 50 1.44 -5.50 4.67
C GLU A 50 2.42 -5.98 3.58
N GLY A 51 2.40 -5.36 2.40
CA GLY A 51 3.31 -5.70 1.30
C GLY A 51 4.77 -5.46 1.67
N VAL A 52 5.06 -4.33 2.34
CA VAL A 52 6.41 -4.02 2.85
C VAL A 52 6.80 -5.01 3.95
N ALA A 53 5.88 -5.33 4.87
CA ALA A 53 6.12 -6.29 5.93
C ALA A 53 6.46 -7.69 5.37
N LYS A 54 5.65 -8.19 4.43
CA LYS A 54 5.90 -9.49 3.77
C LYS A 54 7.21 -9.51 3.00
N MET A 55 7.58 -8.40 2.35
CA MET A 55 8.88 -8.28 1.68
C MET A 55 10.05 -8.37 2.68
N ALA A 56 9.98 -7.65 3.80
CA ALA A 56 10.99 -7.71 4.86
C ALA A 56 11.07 -9.10 5.51
N ILE A 57 9.93 -9.77 5.71
CA ILE A 57 9.89 -11.15 6.21
C ILE A 57 10.56 -12.10 5.21
N ALA A 58 10.17 -12.05 3.93
CA ALA A 58 10.75 -12.90 2.90
C ALA A 58 12.26 -12.74 2.78
N THR A 59 12.75 -11.50 2.89
CA THR A 59 14.17 -11.15 2.81
C THR A 59 15.02 -11.85 3.88
N HIS A 60 14.55 -11.92 5.13
CA HIS A 60 15.35 -12.44 6.25
C HIS A 60 14.97 -13.87 6.68
N TRP A 61 13.74 -14.31 6.45
CA TRP A 61 13.24 -15.60 6.93
C TRP A 61 13.30 -16.71 5.89
N GLY A 62 13.37 -16.38 4.59
CA GLY A 62 13.49 -17.36 3.51
C GLY A 62 12.41 -18.44 3.57
N THR A 63 12.83 -19.71 3.66
CA THR A 63 11.90 -20.86 3.75
C THR A 63 10.97 -20.83 4.98
N ASN A 64 11.31 -20.05 6.02
CA ASN A 64 10.47 -19.87 7.20
C ASN A 64 9.51 -18.68 7.11
N ALA A 65 9.46 -17.96 5.97
CA ALA A 65 8.64 -16.76 5.80
C ALA A 65 7.17 -17.00 6.17
N ALA A 66 6.56 -18.07 5.66
CA ALA A 66 5.16 -18.40 5.98
C ALA A 66 4.87 -18.58 7.48
N CYS A 67 5.87 -19.04 8.25
CA CYS A 67 5.73 -19.17 9.70
C CYS A 67 5.94 -17.85 10.43
N ALA A 68 6.89 -17.04 9.95
CA ALA A 68 7.13 -15.71 10.46
C ALA A 68 5.94 -14.78 10.20
N GLU A 69 5.28 -14.90 9.05
CA GLU A 69 4.04 -14.17 8.74
C GLU A 69 2.93 -14.44 9.75
N ARG A 70 2.75 -15.70 10.20
CA ARG A 70 1.77 -16.01 11.25
C ARG A 70 2.09 -15.35 12.59
N VAL A 71 3.38 -15.26 12.94
CA VAL A 71 3.81 -14.50 14.12
C VAL A 71 3.48 -13.03 13.92
N VAL A 72 3.88 -12.43 12.80
CA VAL A 72 3.67 -11.00 12.53
C VAL A 72 2.18 -10.62 12.47
N ASP A 73 1.35 -11.48 11.90
CA ASP A 73 -0.11 -11.32 11.88
C ASP A 73 -0.67 -11.21 13.30
N ARG A 74 -0.29 -12.14 14.18
CA ARG A 74 -0.72 -12.15 15.59
C ARG A 74 -0.15 -11.00 16.41
N GLU A 75 1.14 -10.71 16.26
CA GLU A 75 1.87 -9.75 17.11
C GLU A 75 1.56 -8.30 16.72
N SER A 76 1.41 -8.00 15.44
CA SER A 76 1.31 -6.62 14.96
C SER A 76 0.26 -6.40 13.87
N ASN A 77 -0.40 -7.44 13.37
CA ASN A 77 -1.28 -7.37 12.19
C ASN A 77 -0.57 -6.68 11.00
N PHE A 78 0.68 -7.08 10.77
CA PHE A 78 1.59 -6.52 9.75
C PHE A 78 1.85 -5.00 9.86
N GLN A 79 1.59 -4.38 11.02
CA GLN A 79 1.88 -2.97 11.26
C GLN A 79 3.30 -2.80 11.80
N PHE A 80 4.26 -2.46 10.92
CA PHE A 80 5.67 -2.29 11.34
C PHE A 80 5.90 -1.10 12.28
N GLU A 81 4.96 -0.17 12.40
CA GLU A 81 5.03 0.94 13.36
C GLU A 81 4.40 0.61 14.72
N ALA A 82 3.83 -0.59 14.90
CA ALA A 82 3.12 -0.98 16.11
C ALA A 82 4.02 -0.88 17.35
N VAL A 83 3.52 -0.20 18.37
CA VAL A 83 4.15 -0.11 19.69
C VAL A 83 3.10 -0.47 20.73
N ASN A 84 3.41 -1.45 21.57
CA ASN A 84 2.59 -1.74 22.75
C ASN A 84 2.93 -0.72 23.85
N PRO A 85 1.98 0.12 24.29
CA PRO A 85 2.26 1.16 25.28
C PRO A 85 2.60 0.61 26.67
N SER A 86 2.16 -0.60 27.00
CA SER A 86 2.38 -1.20 28.32
C SER A 86 3.75 -1.87 28.45
N SER A 87 4.22 -2.56 27.42
CA SER A 87 5.51 -3.29 27.42
C SER A 87 6.63 -2.59 26.65
N GLY A 88 6.29 -1.63 25.79
CA GLY A 88 7.23 -1.01 24.84
C GLY A 88 7.65 -1.94 23.70
N THR A 89 6.99 -3.10 23.52
CA THR A 89 7.30 -3.98 22.39
C THR A 89 7.05 -3.27 21.07
N THR A 90 7.99 -3.40 20.13
CA THR A 90 8.01 -2.55 18.93
C THR A 90 8.15 -3.36 17.63
N GLY A 91 7.41 -2.95 16.62
CA GLY A 91 7.50 -3.40 15.23
C GLY A 91 6.84 -4.73 14.92
N LEU A 92 7.16 -5.27 13.74
CA LEU A 92 6.50 -6.46 13.17
C LEU A 92 6.46 -7.66 14.12
N PHE A 93 7.59 -7.96 14.75
CA PHE A 93 7.74 -9.08 15.67
C PHE A 93 7.57 -8.69 17.14
N GLN A 94 7.10 -7.47 17.42
CA GLN A 94 6.90 -6.96 18.78
C GLN A 94 8.12 -7.25 19.69
N LEU A 95 9.32 -6.87 19.24
CA LEU A 95 10.55 -7.09 19.99
C LEU A 95 10.50 -6.32 21.31
N HIS A 96 10.93 -6.95 22.41
CA HIS A 96 10.86 -6.35 23.75
C HIS A 96 12.10 -5.45 24.03
N PRO A 97 11.93 -4.27 24.68
CA PRO A 97 13.03 -3.33 24.97
C PRO A 97 14.21 -3.90 25.77
N VAL A 98 14.00 -5.01 26.49
CA VAL A 98 15.09 -5.73 27.19
C VAL A 98 16.22 -6.15 26.25
N HIS A 99 15.93 -6.31 24.96
CA HIS A 99 16.91 -6.67 23.95
C HIS A 99 17.69 -5.47 23.41
N ALA A 100 17.34 -4.22 23.76
CA ALA A 100 17.97 -3.01 23.20
C ALA A 100 19.51 -3.00 23.33
N PRO A 101 20.13 -3.34 24.48
CA PRO A 101 21.59 -3.38 24.58
C PRO A 101 22.21 -4.44 23.66
N TRP A 102 21.55 -5.60 23.51
CA TRP A 102 22.02 -6.65 22.61
C TRP A 102 21.85 -6.25 21.14
N ILE A 103 20.74 -5.60 20.76
CA ILE A 103 20.50 -5.07 19.42
C ILE A 103 21.57 -4.06 19.05
N LYS A 104 21.83 -3.08 19.95
CA LYS A 104 22.85 -2.06 19.71
C LYS A 104 24.23 -2.65 19.51
N ARG A 105 24.63 -3.60 20.36
CA ARG A 105 25.95 -4.25 20.27
C ARG A 105 26.10 -5.14 19.04
N THR A 106 25.02 -5.81 18.61
CA THR A 106 25.09 -6.83 17.55
C THR A 106 24.90 -6.23 16.16
N PHE A 107 24.00 -5.25 16.02
CA PHE A 107 23.63 -4.66 14.74
C PHE A 107 23.99 -3.18 14.61
N GLY A 108 24.36 -2.51 15.70
CA GLY A 108 24.57 -1.06 15.72
C GLY A 108 23.27 -0.24 15.76
N TYR A 109 22.11 -0.89 15.66
CA TYR A 109 20.80 -0.24 15.64
C TYR A 109 20.38 0.28 17.02
N GLU A 110 19.72 1.43 17.03
CA GLU A 110 18.94 1.90 18.16
C GLU A 110 17.59 1.20 18.22
N PHE A 111 17.04 1.05 19.44
CA PHE A 111 15.76 0.37 19.60
C PHE A 111 14.58 1.13 18.95
N SER A 112 14.71 2.46 18.82
CA SER A 112 13.74 3.29 18.09
C SER A 112 13.64 2.92 16.61
N GLU A 113 14.66 2.28 16.04
CA GLU A 113 14.70 1.82 14.66
C GLU A 113 13.95 0.49 14.47
N MET A 114 13.43 -0.12 15.54
CA MET A 114 12.64 -1.35 15.43
C MET A 114 11.28 -1.14 14.77
N LYS A 115 10.92 0.10 14.40
CA LYS A 115 9.82 0.40 13.48
C LYS A 115 10.18 0.18 12.01
N ASP A 116 11.47 0.13 11.66
CA ASP A 116 11.90 -0.24 10.32
C ASP A 116 11.64 -1.74 10.12
N PRO A 117 10.83 -2.13 9.11
CA PRO A 117 10.41 -3.52 8.93
C PRO A 117 11.58 -4.45 8.60
N PHE A 118 12.61 -3.99 7.88
CA PHE A 118 13.77 -4.81 7.52
C PHE A 118 14.66 -5.04 8.72
N LYS A 119 14.99 -3.98 9.47
CA LYS A 119 15.78 -4.11 10.71
C LYS A 119 15.06 -4.95 11.75
N ASN A 120 13.75 -4.75 11.93
CA ASN A 120 12.95 -5.55 12.88
C ASN A 120 12.96 -7.04 12.49
N SER A 121 12.78 -7.34 11.21
CA SER A 121 12.79 -8.71 10.67
C SER A 121 14.16 -9.38 10.80
N GLU A 122 15.24 -8.65 10.52
CA GLU A 122 16.62 -9.11 10.71
C GLU A 122 16.92 -9.46 12.18
N VAL A 123 16.61 -8.53 13.09
CA VAL A 123 16.82 -8.71 14.53
C VAL A 123 15.99 -9.87 15.06
N ALA A 124 14.73 -10.00 14.64
CA ALA A 124 13.87 -11.12 15.03
C ALA A 124 14.44 -12.45 14.53
N LYS A 125 14.97 -12.51 13.30
CA LYS A 125 15.61 -13.71 12.77
C LYS A 125 16.84 -14.11 13.59
N ALA A 126 17.66 -13.15 14.01
CA ALA A 126 18.82 -13.41 14.85
C ALA A 126 18.43 -13.84 16.27
N LEU A 127 17.41 -13.21 16.86
CA LEU A 127 16.86 -13.62 18.16
C LEU A 127 16.33 -15.06 18.10
N SER A 128 15.68 -15.42 16.99
CA SER A 128 15.24 -16.79 16.71
C SER A 128 16.43 -17.76 16.64
N ALA A 129 17.54 -17.38 16.01
CA ALA A 129 18.75 -18.21 15.95
C ALA A 129 19.37 -18.42 17.35
N GLU A 130 19.43 -17.38 18.18
CA GLU A 130 19.89 -17.49 19.57
C GLU A 130 18.98 -18.39 20.41
N ALA A 131 17.66 -18.24 20.27
CA ALA A 131 16.70 -19.11 20.94
C ALA A 131 16.85 -20.58 20.49
N TYR A 132 17.11 -20.83 19.20
CA TYR A 132 17.38 -22.18 18.72
C TYR A 132 18.69 -22.74 19.30
N ARG A 133 19.75 -21.92 19.39
CA ARG A 133 21.03 -22.34 19.98
C ARG A 133 20.87 -22.75 21.44
N MET A 134 20.11 -21.98 22.22
CA MET A 134 19.91 -22.21 23.66
C MET A 134 18.86 -23.29 23.96
N TYR A 135 17.75 -23.29 23.24
CA TYR A 135 16.55 -24.06 23.58
C TYR A 135 16.16 -25.09 22.52
N ARG A 136 16.88 -25.20 21.39
CA ARG A 136 16.47 -26.02 20.24
C ARG A 136 15.05 -25.70 19.75
N ASP A 137 14.66 -24.45 19.91
CA ASP A 137 13.35 -23.92 19.55
C ASP A 137 13.48 -22.43 19.22
N GLY A 138 13.65 -22.11 17.93
CA GLY A 138 13.86 -20.73 17.48
C GLY A 138 12.61 -19.86 17.59
N TRP A 139 11.45 -20.46 17.81
CA TRP A 139 10.19 -19.73 17.97
C TRP A 139 9.84 -19.44 19.42
N GLN A 140 10.64 -19.93 20.38
CA GLN A 140 10.41 -19.79 21.81
C GLN A 140 10.06 -18.35 22.26
N PRO A 141 10.68 -17.28 21.72
CA PRO A 141 10.32 -15.91 22.11
C PRO A 141 8.87 -15.51 21.78
N TRP A 142 8.24 -16.17 20.81
CA TRP A 142 6.89 -15.86 20.31
C TRP A 142 5.89 -17.01 20.57
N ARG A 143 6.21 -17.93 21.47
CA ARG A 143 5.25 -18.96 21.88
C ARG A 143 4.32 -18.42 22.96
N LEU A 144 3.02 -18.66 22.78
CA LEU A 144 2.02 -18.38 23.79
C LEU A 144 2.37 -19.14 25.09
N GLY A 145 2.50 -18.41 26.19
CA GLY A 145 2.88 -18.94 27.50
C GLY A 145 4.37 -19.33 27.65
N GLY A 146 5.23 -18.99 26.68
CA GLY A 146 6.69 -19.19 26.77
C GLY A 146 7.15 -20.66 26.76
N LYS A 147 6.22 -21.61 26.59
CA LYS A 147 6.51 -23.04 26.64
C LYS A 147 7.36 -23.46 25.44
N ARG A 148 8.57 -23.95 25.71
CA ARG A 148 9.45 -24.57 24.71
C ARG A 148 8.79 -25.79 24.06
N ILE A 149 8.91 -25.90 22.74
CA ILE A 149 8.58 -27.12 21.97
C ILE A 149 9.85 -27.69 21.35
N PRO A 150 10.42 -28.78 21.89
CA PRO A 150 11.59 -29.44 21.33
C PRO A 150 11.35 -29.84 19.87
N GLY A 151 12.26 -29.46 18.97
CA GLY A 151 12.14 -29.71 17.53
C GLY A 151 11.67 -28.51 16.71
N GLY A 152 11.13 -27.46 17.36
CA GLY A 152 11.01 -26.14 16.73
C GLY A 152 9.92 -26.02 15.65
N GLY A 153 8.78 -26.70 15.82
CA GLY A 153 7.63 -26.53 14.92
C GLY A 153 7.12 -25.08 14.89
N CYS A 154 6.62 -24.64 13.75
CA CYS A 154 6.13 -23.27 13.61
C CYS A 154 5.02 -22.97 14.63
N PRO A 155 5.05 -21.79 15.27
CA PRO A 155 4.02 -21.41 16.22
C PRO A 155 2.68 -21.31 15.49
N ALA A 156 1.63 -21.75 16.19
CA ALA A 156 0.25 -21.54 15.77
C ALA A 156 -0.12 -20.06 15.89
#